data_AF-A0A8J6U382-F1
#
_entry.id   AF-A0A8J6U382-F1
#
_cell.length_a   1.000
_cell.length_b   1.000
_cell.length_c   1.000
_cell.angle_alpha   90.00
_cell.angle_beta   90.00
_cell.angle_gamma   90.00
#
_symmetry.space_group_name_H-M   'P 1'
#
loop_
_entity.id
_entity.type
_entity.pdbx_description
1 polymer ?
#
loop_
_entity_poly.entity_id
_entity_poly.type
_entity_poly.pdbx_seq_one_letter_code
_entity_poly.pdbx_strand_id
1 'polypeptide(L)'
;MTESTSRICAEVQRYLPGYVDGSLPRWRRRLIALHLRRCDDCAVELERQQTVAAGLGQLGDAAAAVSDVPPPGLLESLLEQAERPGVRGRAAVPARGAVSGARPGLSVALLVAGAAAGTAAGYAGWRGARAVRSRVGRGRR
;
A
#
# COMPACT_ATOMS: atom_id res chain seq x y z
N MET A 1 -0.77 -32.40 -14.25
CA MET A 1 -1.03 -30.94 -14.27
C MET A 1 -1.92 -30.64 -13.08
N THR A 2 -1.34 -30.59 -11.89
CA THR A 2 -2.09 -30.51 -10.64
C THR A 2 -2.22 -29.06 -10.21
N GLU A 3 -3.45 -28.59 -10.31
CA GLU A 3 -3.99 -27.33 -9.85
C GLU A 3 -3.80 -27.19 -8.32
N SER A 4 -2.63 -26.74 -7.87
CA SER A 4 -2.38 -26.44 -6.45
C SER A 4 -2.84 -25.01 -6.12
N THR A 5 -4.12 -24.73 -6.38
CA THR A 5 -4.79 -23.45 -6.08
C THR A 5 -5.08 -23.32 -4.57
N SER A 6 -4.04 -23.51 -3.76
CA SER A 6 -4.05 -23.09 -2.38
C SER A 6 -4.06 -21.56 -2.35
N ARG A 7 -4.91 -20.98 -1.50
CA ARG A 7 -4.95 -19.53 -1.25
C ARG A 7 -3.57 -18.97 -0.90
N ILE A 8 -2.71 -19.79 -0.29
CA ILE A 8 -1.33 -19.40 0.05
C ILE A 8 -0.46 -19.32 -1.21
N CYS A 9 -0.57 -20.27 -2.15
CA CYS A 9 0.19 -20.24 -3.41
C CYS A 9 -0.15 -18.97 -4.20
N ALA A 10 -1.44 -18.64 -4.32
CA ALA A 10 -1.89 -17.43 -5.02
C ALA A 10 -1.33 -16.15 -4.39
N GLU A 11 -1.31 -16.09 -3.05
CA GLU A 11 -0.75 -14.92 -2.33
C GLU A 11 0.77 -14.83 -2.49
N VAL A 12 1.48 -15.97 -2.44
CA VAL A 12 2.93 -16.01 -2.68
C VAL A 12 3.27 -15.56 -4.09
N GLN A 13 2.56 -16.09 -5.10
CA GLN A 13 2.75 -15.72 -6.51
C GLN A 13 2.58 -14.21 -6.73
N ARG A 14 1.57 -13.59 -6.10
CA ARG A 14 1.36 -12.14 -6.15
C ARG A 14 2.56 -11.34 -5.62
N TYR A 15 3.33 -11.88 -4.67
CA TYR A 15 4.49 -11.21 -4.09
C TYR A 15 5.83 -11.61 -4.71
N LEU A 16 5.87 -12.56 -5.65
CA LEU A 16 7.13 -12.97 -6.29
C LEU A 16 7.89 -11.81 -6.96
N PRO A 17 7.25 -10.87 -7.69
CA PRO A 17 7.99 -9.74 -8.28
C PRO A 17 8.72 -8.91 -7.22
N GLY A 18 8.04 -8.61 -6.11
CA GLY A 18 8.62 -7.88 -4.98
C GLY A 18 9.71 -8.67 -4.23
N TYR A 19 9.64 -10.00 -4.31
CA TYR A 19 10.66 -10.88 -3.75
C TYR A 19 11.94 -10.86 -4.61
N VAL A 20 11.78 -10.82 -5.94
CA VAL A 20 12.89 -10.75 -6.91
C VAL A 20 13.60 -9.40 -6.85
N ASP A 21 12.86 -8.28 -6.85
CA ASP A 21 13.45 -6.93 -6.80
C ASP A 21 13.89 -6.49 -5.39
N GLY A 22 13.60 -7.30 -4.37
CA GLY A 22 13.98 -7.03 -2.97
C GLY A 22 13.15 -5.94 -2.28
N SER A 23 12.07 -5.45 -2.89
CA SER A 23 11.20 -4.40 -2.34
C SER A 23 10.33 -4.86 -1.16
N LEU A 24 10.25 -6.17 -0.91
CA LEU A 24 9.46 -6.70 0.20
C LEU A 24 10.11 -6.51 1.58
N PRO A 25 9.31 -6.24 2.63
CA PRO A 25 9.77 -6.25 4.01
C PRO A 25 10.42 -7.59 4.41
N ARG A 26 11.45 -7.52 5.27
CA ARG A 26 12.25 -8.69 5.71
C ARG A 26 11.39 -9.86 6.23
N TRP A 27 10.35 -9.58 7.01
CA TRP A 27 9.47 -10.63 7.56
C TRP A 27 8.72 -11.38 6.46
N ARG A 28 8.24 -10.66 5.43
CA ARG A 28 7.48 -11.24 4.32
C ARG A 28 8.37 -12.07 3.41
N ARG A 29 9.61 -11.60 3.15
CA ARG A 29 10.63 -12.39 2.44
C ARG A 29 10.90 -13.74 3.12
N ARG A 30 10.99 -13.76 4.45
CA ARG A 30 11.18 -15.02 5.21
C ARG A 30 10.01 -16.00 5.02
N LEU A 31 8.77 -15.51 5.09
CA LEU A 31 7.58 -16.35 4.90
C LEU A 31 7.51 -16.93 3.48
N ILE A 32 7.78 -16.11 2.47
CA ILE A 32 7.82 -16.56 1.08
C ILE A 32 8.94 -17.58 0.89
N ALA A 33 10.14 -17.34 1.43
CA ALA A 33 11.26 -18.28 1.36
C ALA A 33 10.95 -19.63 2.01
N LEU A 34 10.19 -19.65 3.12
CA LEU A 34 9.73 -20.90 3.73
C LEU A 34 8.77 -21.67 2.81
N HIS A 35 7.86 -20.97 2.14
CA HIS A 35 6.92 -21.61 1.20
C HIS A 35 7.63 -22.16 -0.03
N LEU A 36 8.57 -21.39 -0.61
CA LEU A 36 9.34 -21.78 -1.79
C LEU A 36 10.18 -23.05 -1.57
N ARG A 37 10.61 -23.32 -0.34
CA ARG A 37 11.32 -24.57 0.00
C ARG A 37 10.44 -25.82 -0.03
N ARG A 38 9.11 -25.65 -0.07
CA ARG A 38 8.14 -26.74 0.12
C ARG A 38 7.16 -26.86 -1.05
N CYS A 39 7.10 -25.88 -1.94
CA CYS A 39 6.18 -25.85 -3.07
C CYS A 39 6.98 -25.65 -4.36
N ASP A 40 7.11 -26.73 -5.13
CA ASP A 40 7.84 -26.73 -6.40
C ASP A 40 7.19 -25.81 -7.45
N ASP A 41 5.85 -25.76 -7.49
CA ASP A 41 5.12 -24.89 -8.42
C ASP A 41 5.48 -23.40 -8.22
N CYS A 42 5.57 -22.96 -6.96
CA CYS A 42 5.97 -21.58 -6.65
C CYS A 42 7.47 -21.34 -6.88
N ALA A 43 8.31 -22.37 -6.75
CA ALA A 43 9.73 -22.28 -7.06
C ALA A 43 9.97 -22.13 -8.58
N VAL A 44 9.23 -22.88 -9.40
CA VAL A 44 9.24 -22.75 -10.87
C VAL A 44 8.76 -21.36 -11.30
N GLU A 45 7.70 -20.84 -10.68
CA GLU A 45 7.23 -19.49 -10.99
C GLU A 45 8.24 -18.42 -10.59
N LEU A 46 8.94 -18.60 -9.46
CA LEU A 46 10.03 -17.70 -9.08
C LEU A 46 11.14 -17.67 -10.15
N GLU A 47 11.54 -18.83 -10.67
CA GLU A 47 12.57 -18.92 -11.72
C GLU A 47 12.15 -18.20 -13.01
N ARG A 48 10.86 -18.29 -13.39
CA ARG A 48 10.30 -17.51 -14.51
C ARG A 48 10.40 -16.01 -14.26
N GLN A 49 10.02 -15.55 -13.07
CA GLN A 49 10.10 -14.13 -12.71
C GLN A 49 11.55 -13.62 -12.73
N GLN A 50 12.51 -14.43 -12.25
CA GLN A 50 13.94 -14.10 -12.30
C GLN A 50 14.46 -14.03 -13.74
N THR A 51 14.03 -14.93 -14.61
CA THR A 51 14.40 -14.93 -16.03
C THR A 51 13.93 -13.67 -16.73
N VAL A 52 12.66 -13.27 -16.50
CA VAL A 52 12.11 -12.03 -17.04
C VAL A 52 12.86 -10.81 -16.51
N ALA A 53 13.12 -10.76 -15.19
CA ALA A 53 13.86 -9.66 -14.58
C ALA A 53 15.28 -9.53 -15.13
N ALA A 54 15.98 -10.66 -15.32
CA ALA A 54 17.31 -10.68 -15.91
C ALA A 54 17.30 -10.18 -17.37
N GLY A 55 16.34 -10.63 -18.18
CA GLY A 55 16.18 -10.16 -19.56
C GLY A 55 15.90 -8.65 -19.65
N LEU A 56 15.04 -8.13 -18.77
CA LEU A 56 14.79 -6.68 -18.69
C LEU A 56 16.02 -5.91 -18.22
N GLY A 57 16.81 -6.46 -17.29
CA GLY A 57 18.09 -5.89 -16.87
C GLY A 57 19.06 -5.75 -18.03
N GLN A 58 19.24 -6.81 -18.83
CA GLN A 58 20.12 -6.81 -20.01
C GLN A 58 19.69 -5.77 -21.05
N LEU A 59 18.38 -5.61 -21.29
CA LEU A 59 17.86 -4.57 -22.19
C LEU A 59 18.12 -3.17 -21.62
N GLY A 60 17.99 -2.99 -20.31
CA GLY A 60 18.32 -1.74 -19.63
C GLY A 60 19.79 -1.39 -19.75
N ASP A 61 20.68 -2.35 -19.52
CA ASP A 61 22.13 -2.18 -19.63
C ASP A 61 22.54 -1.89 -21.08
N ALA A 62 21.94 -2.59 -22.05
CA ALA A 62 22.17 -2.33 -23.47
C ALA A 62 21.70 -0.92 -23.87
N ALA A 63 20.56 -0.46 -23.36
CA ALA A 63 20.08 0.89 -23.59
C ALA A 63 20.98 1.95 -22.94
N ALA A 64 21.47 1.69 -21.73
CA ALA A 64 22.42 2.56 -21.05
C ALA A 64 23.76 2.64 -21.80
N ALA A 65 24.26 1.53 -22.31
CA ALA A 65 25.50 1.49 -23.10
C ALA A 65 25.41 2.29 -24.42
N VAL A 66 24.20 2.46 -24.99
CA VAL A 66 23.99 3.29 -26.19
C VAL A 66 24.01 4.79 -25.86
N SER A 67 23.71 5.18 -24.63
CA SER A 67 23.64 6.59 -24.23
C SER A 67 24.19 6.79 -22.83
N ASP A 68 25.52 6.85 -22.73
CA ASP A 68 26.25 7.09 -21.48
C ASP A 68 26.04 8.53 -20.94
N VAL A 69 25.62 9.44 -21.83
CA VAL A 69 25.31 10.84 -21.48
C VAL A 69 23.82 11.08 -21.69
N PRO A 70 23.05 11.47 -20.66
CA PRO A 70 21.67 11.89 -20.85
C PRO A 70 21.65 13.11 -21.80
N PRO A 71 20.70 13.18 -22.75
CA PRO A 71 20.68 14.25 -23.72
C PRO A 71 20.61 15.61 -23.01
N PRO A 72 21.38 16.61 -23.47
CA PRO A 72 21.40 17.92 -22.83
C PRO A 72 20.00 18.55 -22.83
N GLY A 73 19.61 19.17 -21.72
CA GLY A 73 18.27 19.75 -21.55
C GLY A 73 17.17 18.75 -21.13
N LEU A 74 17.49 17.46 -20.96
CA LEU A 74 16.52 16.47 -20.49
C LEU A 74 16.03 16.78 -19.07
N LEU A 75 16.91 17.22 -18.17
CA LEU A 75 16.51 17.58 -16.81
C LEU A 75 15.55 18.77 -16.82
N GLU A 76 15.90 19.83 -17.55
CA GLU A 76 15.10 21.04 -17.67
C GLU A 76 13.74 20.74 -18.29
N SER A 77 13.70 19.94 -19.36
CA SER A 77 12.43 19.53 -19.98
C SER A 77 11.55 18.67 -19.07
N LEU A 78 12.15 17.78 -18.26
CA LEU A 78 11.42 17.00 -17.25
C LEU A 78 10.88 17.88 -16.11
N LEU A 79 11.67 18.87 -15.65
CA LEU A 79 11.24 19.83 -14.64
C LEU A 79 10.11 20.72 -15.16
N GLU A 80 10.24 21.23 -16.39
CA GLU A 80 9.21 22.04 -17.04
C GLU A 80 7.91 21.23 -17.27
N GLN A 81 8.02 19.94 -17.59
CA GLN A 81 6.87 19.02 -17.68
C GLN A 81 6.25 18.74 -16.30
N ALA A 82 7.04 18.60 -15.24
CA ALA A 82 6.54 18.42 -13.88
C ALA A 82 5.83 19.68 -13.35
N GLU A 83 6.32 20.87 -13.71
CA GLU A 83 5.73 22.17 -13.37
C GLU A 83 4.46 22.50 -14.17
N ARG A 84 4.26 21.86 -15.33
CA ARG A 84 3.03 21.91 -16.11
C ARG A 84 2.23 20.62 -15.94
N PRO A 85 1.63 20.33 -14.77
CA PRO A 85 0.73 19.21 -14.65
C PRO A 85 -0.51 19.52 -15.49
N GLY A 86 -0.55 18.96 -16.70
CA GLY A 86 -1.76 18.95 -17.50
C GLY A 86 -2.93 18.40 -16.67
N VAL A 87 -4.17 18.66 -17.09
CA VAL A 87 -5.38 18.25 -16.36
C VAL A 87 -5.44 16.72 -16.09
N ARG A 88 -4.66 15.92 -16.83
CA ARG A 88 -4.45 14.46 -16.64
C ARG A 88 -3.29 14.08 -15.68
N GLY A 89 -2.35 14.99 -15.40
CA GLY A 89 -1.16 14.78 -14.57
C GLY A 89 -1.42 14.69 -13.06
N ARG A 90 -2.58 15.18 -12.58
CA ARG A 90 -3.02 14.92 -11.20
C ARG A 90 -3.61 13.52 -10.99
N ALA A 91 -3.81 12.74 -12.04
CA ALA A 91 -4.53 11.47 -11.98
C ALA A 91 -3.67 10.22 -12.26
N ALA A 92 -2.43 10.35 -12.76
CA ALA A 92 -1.79 9.24 -13.47
C ALA A 92 -0.43 8.74 -12.96
N VAL A 93 0.11 9.22 -11.83
CA VAL A 93 1.30 8.58 -11.22
C VAL A 93 1.00 8.20 -9.77
N PRO A 94 0.46 6.99 -9.52
CA PRO A 94 0.59 6.41 -8.20
C PRO A 94 2.08 6.13 -7.99
N ALA A 95 2.70 6.86 -7.07
CA ALA A 95 3.95 6.40 -6.48
C ALA A 95 3.75 4.92 -6.08
N ARG A 96 4.59 4.02 -6.62
CA ARG A 96 4.60 2.59 -6.30
C ARG A 96 4.48 2.42 -4.78
N GLY A 97 3.29 2.11 -4.28
CA GLY A 97 3.00 2.03 -2.84
C GLY A 97 1.64 2.57 -2.41
N ALA A 98 0.99 3.44 -3.19
CA ALA A 98 -0.35 3.95 -2.87
C ALA A 98 -1.47 3.02 -3.37
N VAL A 99 -1.44 1.74 -2.98
CA VAL A 99 -2.63 0.88 -3.04
C VAL A 99 -3.52 1.20 -1.84
N SER A 100 -3.95 2.44 -1.75
CA SER A 100 -5.07 2.87 -0.93
C SER A 100 -5.58 4.19 -1.50
N GLY A 101 -6.52 4.10 -2.42
CA GLY A 101 -7.25 5.24 -3.00
C GLY A 101 -8.18 5.93 -2.00
N ALA A 102 -7.79 6.05 -0.73
CA ALA A 102 -8.48 6.89 0.24
C ALA A 102 -7.75 8.22 0.32
N ARG A 103 -8.40 9.28 -0.18
CA ARG A 103 -7.98 10.67 0.01
C ARG A 103 -7.58 10.87 1.47
N PRO A 104 -6.32 11.20 1.82
CA PRO A 104 -5.90 11.29 3.22
C PRO A 104 -6.72 12.31 4.03
N GLY A 105 -7.31 13.32 3.37
CA GLY A 105 -8.23 14.26 4.02
C GLY A 105 -9.57 13.66 4.49
N LEU A 106 -10.10 12.65 3.80
CA LEU A 106 -11.39 12.05 4.19
C LEU A 106 -11.26 11.14 5.42
N SER A 107 -10.14 10.43 5.56
CA SER A 107 -9.88 9.57 6.73
C SER A 107 -9.75 10.39 8.02
N VAL A 108 -9.08 11.54 7.97
CA VAL A 108 -8.94 12.45 9.13
C VAL A 108 -10.29 13.06 9.50
N ALA A 109 -11.08 13.51 8.52
CA ALA A 109 -12.40 14.09 8.78
C ALA A 109 -13.36 13.08 9.44
N LEU A 110 -13.37 11.82 9.00
CA LEU A 110 -14.20 10.77 9.58
C LEU A 110 -13.77 10.41 11.02
N LEU A 111 -12.46 10.38 11.29
CA LEU A 111 -11.96 10.16 12.65
C LEU A 111 -12.34 11.31 13.60
N VAL A 112 -12.22 12.56 13.16
CA VAL A 112 -12.60 13.73 13.96
C VAL A 112 -14.12 13.77 14.20
N ALA A 113 -14.93 13.51 13.17
CA ALA A 113 -16.38 13.44 13.31
C ALA A 113 -16.82 12.32 14.27
N GLY A 114 -16.18 11.14 14.19
CA GLY A 114 -16.44 10.02 15.10
C GLY A 114 -16.08 10.35 16.55
N ALA A 115 -14.93 10.98 16.79
CA ALA A 115 -14.48 11.38 18.12
C ALA A 115 -15.41 12.42 18.77
N ALA A 116 -15.89 13.40 17.98
CA ALA A 116 -16.82 14.42 18.44
C ALA A 116 -18.21 13.84 18.79
N ALA A 117 -18.71 12.91 17.97
CA ALA A 117 -19.99 12.24 18.23
C ALA A 117 -19.94 11.37 19.50
N GLY A 118 -18.84 10.62 19.70
CA GLY A 118 -18.67 9.78 20.88
C GLY A 118 -18.59 10.56 22.19
N THR A 119 -17.89 11.70 22.19
CA THR A 119 -17.76 12.57 23.38
C THR A 119 -19.08 13.26 23.72
N ALA A 120 -19.85 13.72 22.74
CA ALA A 120 -21.16 14.33 22.96
C ALA A 120 -22.18 13.35 23.58
N ALA A 121 -22.24 12.12 23.07
CA ALA A 121 -23.14 11.09 23.59
C ALA A 121 -22.77 10.68 25.04
N GLY A 122 -21.47 10.52 25.32
CA GLY A 122 -20.99 10.22 26.67
C GLY A 122 -21.32 11.32 27.68
N TYR A 123 -21.15 12.59 27.31
CA TYR A 123 -21.44 13.72 28.20
C TYR A 123 -22.95 13.87 28.48
N ALA A 124 -23.80 13.70 27.46
CA ALA A 124 -25.26 13.74 27.63
C ALA A 124 -25.76 12.62 28.55
N GLY A 125 -25.25 11.40 28.38
CA GLY A 125 -25.58 10.25 29.24
C GLY A 125 -25.18 10.48 30.70
N TRP A 126 -23.97 10.99 30.94
CA TRP A 126 -23.50 11.30 32.30
C TRP A 126 -24.34 12.40 32.97
N ARG A 127 -24.70 13.46 32.25
CA ARG A 127 -25.57 14.52 32.77
C ARG A 127 -26.97 14.02 33.10
N GLY A 128 -27.56 13.20 32.23
CA GLY A 128 -28.85 12.58 32.46
C GLY A 128 -28.87 11.69 33.71
N ALA A 129 -27.87 10.81 33.84
CA ALA A 129 -27.71 9.95 35.01
C ALA A 129 -27.54 10.76 36.31
N ARG A 130 -26.78 11.86 36.28
CA ARG A 130 -26.60 12.74 37.44
C ARG A 130 -27.88 13.47 37.85
N ALA A 131 -28.69 13.91 36.88
CA ALA A 131 -29.96 14.59 37.13
C ALA A 131 -31.03 13.65 37.68
N VAL A 132 -31.08 12.39 37.24
CA VAL A 132 -31.97 11.37 37.80
C VAL A 132 -31.55 11.03 39.23
N ARG A 133 -30.25 10.84 39.47
CA ARG A 133 -29.72 10.48 40.79
C ARG A 133 -29.94 11.59 41.84
N SER A 134 -29.88 12.87 41.45
CA SER A 134 -30.18 13.98 42.36
C SER A 134 -31.66 14.16 42.68
N ARG A 135 -32.57 13.75 41.79
CA ARG A 135 -34.02 13.72 42.05
C ARG A 135 -34.42 12.57 42.97
N VAL A 136 -33.88 11.38 42.74
CA VAL A 136 -34.13 10.19 43.58
C VAL A 136 -33.59 10.38 45.01
N GLY A 137 -32.48 11.10 45.18
CA GLY A 137 -31.95 11.43 46.51
C GLY A 137 -32.77 12.46 47.30
N ARG A 138 -33.70 13.19 46.66
CA ARG A 138 -34.50 14.24 47.28
C ARG A 138 -35.91 13.78 47.68
N GLY A 139 -36.38 12.62 47.20
CA GLY A 139 -37.67 12.01 47.56
C GLY A 139 -37.60 10.95 48.68
N ARG A 140 -36.46 10.83 49.35
CA ARG A 140 -36.20 9.82 50.42
C ARG A 140 -35.93 10.45 51.80
N ARG A 141 -36.31 11.71 51.99
CA ARG A 141 -36.29 12.41 53.28
C ARG A 141 -37.70 12.83 53.66
#